data_AF-D7AX68-F1
#
_entry.id   AF-D7AX68-F1
#
_cell.length_a   1.000
_cell.length_b   1.000
_cell.length_c   1.000
_cell.angle_alpha   90.00
_cell.angle_beta   90.00
_cell.angle_gamma   90.00
#
_symmetry.space_group_name_H-M   'P 1'
#
loop_
_entity.id
_entity.type
_entity.pdbx_description
1 polymer ?
#
loop_
_entity_poly.entity_id
_entity_poly.type
_entity_poly.pdbx_seq_one_letter_code
_entity_poly.pdbx_strand_id
1 'polypeptide(L)'
;MTAQPTEPTTATTTRDLRCQAVQILARLLSEDLPEITWQVYEVSRFLDLYTGRPQDHEVLNGHADSQQAVRAWADYLGTSVSLRHGDTPQASAVIDGVGVRVWCAPEHRDDLAEGQV
;
A
#
# COMPACT_ATOMS: atom_id res chain seq x y z
N MET A 1 -26.08 -11.60 -40.77
CA MET A 1 -25.60 -10.47 -39.95
C MET A 1 -25.94 -10.79 -38.50
N THR A 2 -24.98 -11.26 -37.73
CA THR A 2 -25.14 -11.50 -36.29
C THR A 2 -24.35 -10.42 -35.57
N ALA A 3 -25.06 -9.48 -34.94
CA ALA A 3 -24.45 -8.50 -34.05
C ALA A 3 -24.01 -9.23 -32.77
N GLN A 4 -22.72 -9.17 -32.47
CA GLN A 4 -22.14 -9.70 -31.25
C GLN A 4 -22.52 -8.75 -30.09
N PRO A 5 -22.93 -9.26 -28.91
CA PRO A 5 -23.14 -8.41 -27.74
C PRO A 5 -21.79 -7.87 -27.29
N THR A 6 -21.60 -6.56 -27.31
CA THR A 6 -20.46 -5.91 -26.68
C THR A 6 -20.72 -5.90 -25.17
N GLU A 7 -20.05 -6.77 -24.42
CA GLU A 7 -20.04 -6.67 -22.96
C GLU A 7 -19.46 -5.30 -22.57
N PRO A 8 -20.09 -4.54 -21.66
CA PRO A 8 -19.51 -3.30 -21.18
C PRO A 8 -18.30 -3.66 -20.30
N THR A 9 -17.10 -3.53 -20.84
CA THR A 9 -15.86 -3.50 -20.04
C THR A 9 -16.00 -2.34 -19.06
N THR A 10 -16.27 -2.66 -17.80
CA THR A 10 -16.54 -1.66 -16.77
C THR A 10 -15.21 -0.98 -16.46
N ALA A 11 -14.93 0.13 -17.13
CA ALA A 11 -13.78 0.96 -16.81
C ALA A 11 -13.99 1.50 -15.39
N THR A 12 -13.23 0.99 -14.42
CA THR A 12 -13.21 1.50 -13.06
C THR A 12 -12.89 2.99 -13.11
N THR A 13 -13.70 3.83 -12.47
CA THR A 13 -13.40 5.26 -12.44
C THR A 13 -12.46 5.59 -11.28
N THR A 14 -11.79 6.74 -11.32
CA THR A 14 -10.99 7.23 -10.20
C THR A 14 -11.81 7.35 -8.90
N ARG A 15 -13.10 7.64 -9.02
CA ARG A 15 -14.03 7.68 -7.88
C ARG A 15 -14.21 6.30 -7.27
N ASP A 16 -14.34 5.26 -8.08
CA ASP A 16 -14.53 3.88 -7.62
C ASP A 16 -13.29 3.38 -6.89
N LEU A 17 -12.09 3.65 -7.44
CA LEU A 17 -10.82 3.33 -6.78
C LEU A 17 -10.68 4.00 -5.40
N ARG A 18 -11.07 5.27 -5.30
CA ARG A 18 -11.03 5.99 -4.01
C ARG A 18 -12.01 5.40 -3.01
N CYS A 19 -13.23 5.08 -3.43
CA CYS A 19 -14.22 4.43 -2.58
C CYS A 19 -13.71 3.07 -2.08
N GLN A 20 -13.07 2.29 -2.96
CA GLN A 20 -12.48 1.01 -2.63
C GLN A 20 -11.29 1.16 -1.65
N ALA A 21 -10.40 2.12 -1.87
CA ALA A 21 -9.29 2.42 -0.96
C ALA A 21 -9.79 2.82 0.44
N VAL A 22 -10.88 3.58 0.53
CA VAL A 22 -11.50 3.94 1.82
C VAL A 22 -12.12 2.72 2.51
N GLN A 23 -12.73 1.81 1.75
CA GLN A 23 -13.26 0.55 2.32
C GLN A 23 -12.15 -0.33 2.87
N ILE A 24 -11.04 -0.45 2.13
CA ILE A 24 -9.84 -1.16 2.59
C ILE A 24 -9.29 -0.49 3.85
N LEU A 25 -9.14 0.84 3.85
CA LEU A 25 -8.69 1.58 5.03
C LEU A 25 -9.59 1.33 6.24
N ALA A 26 -10.91 1.36 6.07
CA ALA A 26 -11.84 1.08 7.17
C ALA A 26 -11.65 -0.32 7.75
N ARG A 27 -11.38 -1.32 6.90
CA ARG A 27 -11.03 -2.68 7.35
C ARG A 27 -9.69 -2.69 8.09
N LEU A 28 -8.66 -2.05 7.54
CA LEU A 28 -7.34 -1.98 8.16
C LEU A 28 -7.36 -1.30 9.54
N LEU A 29 -8.18 -0.26 9.71
CA LEU A 29 -8.36 0.43 11.00
C LEU A 29 -9.12 -0.40 12.05
N SER A 30 -9.78 -1.49 11.64
CA SER A 30 -10.47 -2.39 12.57
C SER A 30 -9.58 -3.48 13.15
N GLU A 31 -8.36 -3.62 12.62
CA GLU A 31 -7.39 -4.62 13.07
C GLU A 31 -6.61 -4.11 14.29
N ASP A 32 -6.21 -5.02 15.17
CA ASP A 32 -5.35 -4.72 16.32
C ASP A 32 -3.88 -4.62 15.88
N LEU A 33 -3.59 -3.58 15.10
CA LEU A 33 -2.28 -3.31 14.52
C LEU A 33 -1.70 -2.00 15.07
N PRO A 34 -0.37 -1.83 15.03
CA PRO A 34 0.27 -0.57 15.42
C PRO A 34 -0.33 0.63 14.68
N GLU A 35 -0.49 1.73 15.40
CA GLU A 35 -1.08 2.97 14.87
C GLU A 35 -0.26 3.49 13.69
N ILE A 36 -0.97 3.91 12.64
CA ILE A 36 -0.41 4.43 11.40
C ILE A 36 -1.18 5.67 10.97
N THR A 37 -0.45 6.67 10.48
CA THR A 37 -1.04 7.81 9.79
C THR A 37 -1.26 7.48 8.33
N TRP A 38 -2.52 7.43 7.88
CA TRP A 38 -2.89 7.05 6.52
C TRP A 38 -3.14 8.24 5.59
N GLN A 39 -2.71 8.10 4.34
CA GLN A 39 -3.01 9.00 3.24
C GLN A 39 -3.57 8.22 2.06
N VAL A 40 -4.63 8.74 1.45
CA VAL A 40 -5.25 8.18 0.24
C VAL A 40 -4.90 9.08 -0.95
N TYR A 41 -4.16 8.55 -1.92
CA TYR A 41 -3.77 9.27 -3.12
C TYR A 41 -4.73 9.01 -4.29
N GLU A 42 -4.87 10.02 -5.15
CA GLU A 42 -5.56 9.90 -6.42
C GLU A 42 -4.55 9.47 -7.49
N VAL A 43 -4.66 8.23 -7.99
CA VAL A 43 -3.81 7.80 -9.10
C VAL A 43 -4.52 8.09 -10.41
N SER A 44 -4.05 9.11 -11.11
CA SER A 44 -4.76 9.71 -12.25
C SER A 44 -4.47 9.05 -13.60
N ARG A 45 -3.64 7.99 -13.66
CA ARG A 45 -3.33 7.33 -14.93
C ARG A 45 -3.04 5.84 -14.71
N PHE A 46 -3.70 4.99 -15.51
CA PHE A 46 -3.40 3.56 -15.74
C PHE A 46 -3.94 2.55 -14.72
N LEU A 47 -5.18 2.12 -14.91
CA LEU A 47 -5.80 0.96 -14.24
C LEU A 47 -5.16 -0.41 -14.55
N ASP A 48 -4.40 -0.52 -15.63
CA ASP A 48 -3.88 -1.80 -16.14
C ASP A 48 -2.58 -2.31 -15.47
N LEU A 49 -1.95 -1.54 -14.57
CA LEU A 49 -0.56 -1.80 -14.14
C LEU A 49 -0.36 -2.21 -12.67
N TYR A 50 -1.42 -2.50 -11.92
CA TYR A 50 -1.36 -2.55 -10.46
C TYR A 50 -0.94 -3.88 -9.80
N THR A 51 -0.75 -4.97 -10.55
CA THR A 51 -0.46 -6.27 -9.92
C THR A 51 1.02 -6.55 -9.70
N GLY A 52 1.92 -5.85 -10.41
CA GLY A 52 3.35 -6.18 -10.41
C GLY A 52 4.22 -5.33 -9.46
N ARG A 53 3.85 -4.07 -9.22
CA ARG A 53 4.70 -3.11 -8.49
C ARG A 53 3.88 -2.10 -7.68
N PRO A 54 3.27 -2.50 -6.55
CA PRO A 54 2.51 -1.60 -5.69
C PRO A 54 3.33 -0.41 -5.15
N GLN A 55 4.66 -0.52 -5.11
CA GLN A 55 5.60 0.51 -4.64
C GLN A 55 5.75 1.71 -5.60
N ASP A 56 5.36 1.53 -6.87
CA ASP A 56 5.47 2.57 -7.90
C ASP A 56 4.17 3.37 -8.01
N HIS A 57 3.06 2.83 -7.49
CA HIS A 57 1.72 3.37 -7.65
C HIS A 57 0.83 3.12 -6.40
N GLU A 58 1.28 3.52 -5.21
CA GLU A 58 0.49 3.38 -3.98
C GLU A 58 -0.77 4.28 -3.98
N VAL A 59 -1.94 3.68 -3.77
CA VAL A 59 -3.20 4.41 -3.57
C VAL A 59 -3.40 4.68 -2.09
N LEU A 60 -2.99 3.75 -1.23
CA LEU A 60 -3.05 3.88 0.22
C LEU A 60 -1.64 3.85 0.81
N ASN A 61 -1.27 4.92 1.49
CA ASN A 61 0.07 5.11 2.04
C ASN A 61 -0.02 5.36 3.54
N GLY A 62 0.55 4.44 4.32
CA GLY A 62 0.62 4.48 5.77
C GLY A 62 2.02 4.86 6.26
N HIS A 63 2.09 5.90 7.09
CA HIS A 63 3.28 6.28 7.82
C HIS A 63 3.26 5.70 9.23
N ALA A 64 4.27 4.89 9.55
CA ALA A 64 4.49 4.29 10.84
C ALA A 64 5.64 5.01 11.58
N ASP A 65 5.52 5.13 12.89
CA ASP A 65 6.52 5.83 13.72
C ASP A 65 7.68 4.92 14.18
N SER A 66 7.70 3.66 13.73
CA SER A 66 8.78 2.72 14.05
C SER A 66 8.94 1.62 13.00
N GLN A 67 10.16 1.08 12.89
CA GLN A 67 10.44 -0.10 12.07
C GLN A 67 9.71 -1.35 12.58
N GLN A 68 9.51 -1.48 13.89
CA GLN A 68 8.72 -2.57 14.47
C GLN A 68 7.26 -2.55 13.99
N ALA A 69 6.65 -1.36 13.89
CA ALA A 69 5.32 -1.22 13.31
C ALA A 69 5.31 -1.66 11.84
N VAL A 70 6.30 -1.26 11.03
CA VAL A 70 6.42 -1.73 9.64
C VAL A 70 6.52 -3.26 9.55
N ARG A 71 7.23 -3.92 10.48
CA ARG A 71 7.32 -5.39 10.53
C ARG A 71 5.98 -6.04 10.85
N ALA A 72 5.27 -5.55 11.87
CA ALA A 72 3.94 -6.07 12.21
C ALA A 72 2.95 -5.94 11.03
N TRP A 73 3.01 -4.81 10.33
CA TRP A 73 2.23 -4.60 9.11
C TRP A 73 2.68 -5.49 7.96
N ALA A 74 3.98 -5.78 7.82
CA ALA A 74 4.47 -6.73 6.82
C ALA A 74 3.91 -8.13 7.06
N ASP A 75 3.93 -8.59 8.32
CA ASP A 75 3.40 -9.89 8.72
C ASP A 75 1.89 -9.98 8.44
N TYR A 76 1.13 -8.94 8.82
CA TYR A 76 -0.32 -8.88 8.54
C TYR A 76 -0.62 -8.90 7.03
N LEU A 77 0.15 -8.16 6.23
CA LEU A 77 -0.02 -8.09 4.78
C LEU A 77 0.52 -9.33 4.04
N GLY A 78 1.19 -10.26 4.74
CA GLY A 78 1.81 -11.43 4.14
C GLY A 78 2.96 -11.08 3.19
N THR A 79 3.68 -9.99 3.47
CA THR A 79 4.78 -9.46 2.64
C THR A 79 6.06 -9.35 3.46
N SER A 80 7.20 -9.12 2.79
CA SER A 80 8.47 -8.87 3.47
C SER A 80 8.75 -7.38 3.60
N VAL A 81 9.47 -7.01 4.65
CA VAL A 81 10.03 -5.65 4.76
C VAL A 81 11.13 -5.48 3.71
N SER A 82 11.05 -4.40 2.94
CA SER A 82 12.07 -3.97 1.98
C SER A 82 12.59 -2.59 2.35
N LEU A 83 13.78 -2.25 1.88
CA LEU A 83 14.37 -0.91 2.03
C LEU A 83 14.21 -0.15 0.72
N ARG A 84 13.36 0.88 0.70
CA ARG A 84 13.26 1.81 -0.44
C ARG A 84 14.44 2.76 -0.39
N HIS A 85 15.08 2.99 -1.55
CA HIS A 85 16.29 3.82 -1.67
C HIS A 85 17.44 3.46 -0.71
N GLY A 86 17.44 2.24 -0.16
CA GLY A 86 18.48 1.74 0.75
C GLY A 86 18.35 2.17 2.21
N ASP A 87 17.39 3.04 2.54
CA ASP A 87 17.30 3.65 3.87
C ASP A 87 15.91 3.59 4.51
N THR A 88 14.85 3.48 3.71
CA THR A 88 13.47 3.64 4.18
C THR A 88 12.78 2.27 4.31
N PRO A 89 12.57 1.74 5.53
CA PRO A 89 11.87 0.47 5.71
C PRO A 89 10.41 0.59 5.27
N GLN A 90 9.95 -0.38 4.49
CA GLN A 90 8.57 -0.44 4.03
C GLN A 90 8.06 -1.86 3.82
N ALA A 91 6.76 -2.01 3.93
CA ALA A 91 5.97 -3.16 3.52
C ALA A 91 5.01 -2.71 2.39
N SER A 92 4.80 -3.56 1.40
CA SER A 92 3.85 -3.25 0.32
C SER A 92 3.12 -4.49 -0.13
N ALA A 93 1.84 -4.30 -0.45
CA ALA A 93 0.93 -5.35 -0.91
C ALA A 93 -0.10 -4.77 -1.87
N VAL A 94 -0.82 -5.67 -2.54
CA VAL A 94 -2.01 -5.34 -3.33
C VAL A 94 -3.21 -5.98 -2.64
N ILE A 95 -4.17 -5.19 -2.21
CA ILE A 95 -5.42 -5.66 -1.60
C ILE A 95 -6.56 -5.26 -2.53
N ASP A 96 -7.30 -6.24 -3.04
CA ASP A 96 -8.41 -6.04 -3.98
C ASP A 96 -8.05 -5.15 -5.20
N GLY A 97 -6.79 -5.21 -5.67
CA GLY A 97 -6.29 -4.38 -6.77
C GLY A 97 -5.80 -2.98 -6.36
N VAL A 98 -5.88 -2.63 -5.08
CA VAL A 98 -5.39 -1.37 -4.52
C VAL A 98 -3.98 -1.56 -3.96
N GLY A 99 -3.02 -0.77 -4.43
CA GLY A 99 -1.66 -0.74 -3.90
C GLY A 99 -1.64 -0.12 -2.51
N VAL A 100 -1.20 -0.89 -1.52
CA VAL A 100 -1.05 -0.47 -0.12
C VAL A 100 0.42 -0.49 0.25
N ARG A 101 0.90 0.61 0.84
CA ARG A 101 2.26 0.76 1.34
C ARG A 101 2.23 1.22 2.79
N VAL A 102 3.04 0.58 3.62
CA VAL A 102 3.35 1.03 4.99
C VAL A 102 4.85 1.29 5.05
N TRP A 103 5.28 2.42 5.60
CA TRP A 103 6.69 2.75 5.73
C TRP A 103 6.95 3.59 6.97
N CYS A 104 8.19 3.60 7.45
CA CYS A 104 8.65 4.52 8.48
C CYS A 104 9.85 5.32 7.96
N ALA A 105 10.01 6.54 8.46
CA ALA A 105 11.16 7.37 8.11
C ALA A 105 12.49 6.74 8.57
N PRO A 106 13.61 6.97 7.85
CA PRO A 106 14.89 6.33 8.14
C PRO A 106 15.46 6.65 9.53
N GLU A 107 15.07 7.77 10.13
CA GLU A 107 15.41 8.16 11.50
C GLU A 107 14.84 7.21 12.58
N HIS A 108 13.85 6.38 12.24
CA HIS A 108 13.23 5.39 13.13
C HIS A 108 13.79 3.97 12.93
N ARG A 109 14.97 3.86 12.32
CA ARG A 109 15.63 2.59 12.00
C ARG A 109 16.43 2.08 13.20
N ASP A 110 16.08 0.88 13.67
CA ASP A 110 16.68 0.29 14.88
C ASP A 110 18.11 -0.23 14.62
N ASP A 111 18.46 -0.58 13.38
CA ASP A 111 19.76 -1.15 13.02
C ASP A 111 20.88 -0.12 12.77
N LEU A 112 20.61 1.18 12.97
CA LEU A 112 21.67 2.20 13.09
C LEU A 112 22.24 2.28 14.53
N ALA A 113 21.54 1.72 15.52
CA ALA A 113 21.99 1.74 16.91
C ALA A 113 23.09 0.70 17.23
N GLU A 114 23.29 -0.32 16.38
CA GLU A 114 24.27 -1.39 16.61
C GLU A 114 25.62 -1.19 15.88
N GLY A 115 25.93 0.05 15.47
CA GLY A 115 27.08 0.33 14.58
C GLY A 115 28.12 1.36 15.06
N GLN A 116 28.03 1.88 16.29
CA GLN A 116 29.06 2.78 16.85
C GLN A 116 29.64 2.23 18.15
N VAL A 117 30.71 1.43 18.02
CA VAL A 117 31.73 1.23 19.06
C VAL A 117 33.10 1.37 18.41
#